data_AF-A0A9D8H6R5-F1
#
_entry.id   AF-A0A9D8H6R5-F1
#
_cell.length_a   1.000
_cell.length_b   1.000
_cell.length_c   1.000
_cell.angle_alpha   90.00
_cell.angle_beta   90.00
_cell.angle_gamma   90.00
#
_symmetry.space_group_name_H-M   'P 1'
#
loop_
_entity.id
_entity.type
_entity.pdbx_description
1 polymer ?
#
loop_
_entity_poly.entity_id
_entity_poly.type
_entity_poly.pdbx_seq_one_letter_code
_entity_poly.pdbx_strand_id
1 'polypeptide(L)'
;MSTTYGPAMPSSRLAGLFGWRAERRPEPGFAHVLGAGAAFFLWLATNALVGEVASDDVQLPGILFNAALLVIALLVGALMAGPVRTGAVALCVFTVPVIWGLTLGEGGPVGDGDTRLFYILTIVSYSGLATLLWTRGRGILVGLVLLLVFSWVVWEVDNGKNSIPFQGQIEATSQSGDGVRLDDPSSSSDAGDNTTETSVAALGIGLVYLGAAAALDRKKLAGLATPFIVAGFIATVAGASVLGFRESVVAGGLALALAGLVIGLVGGLGMDRRFSTWTGVILVVIGVGVAATEVPDSNLGFAGLFALIGVGLAGAAWLFAPILGEFTDGDVNAGKVT
;
A
#
# COMPACT_ATOMS: atom_id res chain seq x y z
N MET A 1 40.90 17.37 -16.66
CA MET A 1 40.14 18.28 -15.76
C MET A 1 38.82 17.61 -15.45
N SER A 2 38.65 17.10 -14.23
CA SER A 2 37.37 16.56 -13.73
C SER A 2 36.53 17.74 -13.27
N THR A 3 35.51 18.12 -14.03
CA THR A 3 34.49 19.07 -13.58
C THR A 3 33.63 18.40 -12.53
N THR A 4 33.98 18.59 -11.27
CA THR A 4 33.18 18.17 -10.12
C THR A 4 31.90 19.02 -10.12
N TYR A 5 30.82 18.50 -10.70
CA TYR A 5 29.51 19.13 -10.59
C TYR A 5 29.11 19.09 -9.11
N GLY A 6 29.17 20.24 -8.44
CA GLY A 6 28.61 20.41 -7.11
C GLY A 6 27.10 20.09 -7.12
N PRO A 7 26.53 19.61 -6.01
CA PRO A 7 25.12 19.27 -5.94
C PRO A 7 24.28 20.50 -6.28
N ALA A 8 23.42 20.38 -7.29
CA ALA A 8 22.49 21.43 -7.67
C ALA A 8 21.64 21.82 -6.45
N MET A 9 21.58 23.12 -6.15
CA MET A 9 20.75 23.64 -5.06
C MET A 9 19.28 23.26 -5.29
N PRO A 10 18.54 22.81 -4.25
CA PRO A 10 17.16 22.39 -4.37
C PRO A 10 16.30 23.53 -4.94
N SER A 11 15.58 23.24 -6.02
CA SER A 11 14.85 24.25 -6.79
C SER A 11 13.55 24.72 -6.13
N SER A 12 13.07 24.01 -5.09
CA SER A 12 11.80 24.28 -4.41
C SER A 12 11.91 24.20 -2.89
N ARG A 13 11.09 24.98 -2.16
CA ARG A 13 10.99 24.90 -0.69
C ARG A 13 10.67 23.48 -0.19
N LEU A 14 9.88 22.73 -0.97
CA LEU A 14 9.51 21.34 -0.65
C LEU A 14 10.71 20.38 -0.77
N ALA A 15 11.59 20.58 -1.75
CA ALA A 15 12.86 19.85 -1.82
C ALA A 15 13.77 20.19 -0.62
N GLY A 16 13.68 21.42 -0.10
CA GLY A 16 14.30 21.78 1.18
C GLY A 16 13.75 20.99 2.37
N LEU A 17 12.46 20.63 2.38
CA LEU A 17 11.80 19.89 3.47
C LEU A 17 11.92 18.36 3.36
N PHE A 18 11.93 17.78 2.16
CA PHE A 18 11.97 16.33 1.95
C PHE A 18 13.30 15.83 1.37
N GLY A 19 14.23 16.74 1.09
CA GLY A 19 15.53 16.44 0.49
C GLY A 19 15.41 16.04 -0.98
N TRP A 20 16.52 15.49 -1.52
CA TRP A 20 16.62 15.06 -2.92
C TRP A 20 15.56 14.02 -3.33
N ARG A 21 15.03 13.26 -2.36
CA ARG A 21 13.98 12.25 -2.57
C ARG A 21 12.62 12.86 -2.94
N ALA A 22 12.45 14.17 -2.78
CA ALA A 22 11.24 14.83 -3.23
C ALA A 22 11.16 14.89 -4.76
N GLU A 23 12.31 15.16 -5.38
CA GLU A 23 12.45 15.40 -6.82
C GLU A 23 12.68 14.09 -7.59
N ARG A 24 13.40 13.12 -7.00
CA ARG A 24 13.77 11.87 -7.65
C ARG A 24 13.20 10.65 -6.97
N ARG A 25 12.79 9.67 -7.78
CA ARG A 25 12.45 8.34 -7.29
C ARG A 25 13.73 7.59 -6.93
N PRO A 26 13.75 6.87 -5.80
CA PRO A 26 14.83 5.93 -5.55
C PRO A 26 14.80 4.83 -6.61
N GLU A 27 15.97 4.43 -7.10
CA GLU A 27 16.11 3.29 -7.99
C GLU A 27 15.65 2.01 -7.27
N PRO A 28 14.85 1.14 -7.93
CA PRO A 28 14.41 -0.10 -7.33
C PRO A 28 15.58 -1.07 -7.20
N GLY A 29 16.06 -1.28 -5.98
CA GLY A 29 17.11 -2.27 -5.70
C GLY A 29 16.56 -3.53 -5.05
N PHE A 30 16.75 -4.70 -5.69
CA PHE A 30 16.29 -6.01 -5.18
C PHE A 30 16.74 -6.27 -3.73
N ALA A 31 17.98 -5.92 -3.38
CA ALA A 31 18.51 -6.06 -2.02
C ALA A 31 17.73 -5.23 -0.97
N HIS A 32 17.18 -4.08 -1.35
CA HIS A 32 16.36 -3.26 -0.45
C HIS A 32 15.02 -3.93 -0.16
N VAL A 33 14.42 -4.60 -1.15
CA VAL A 33 13.21 -5.40 -1.00
C VAL A 33 13.48 -6.59 -0.06
N LEU A 34 14.59 -7.30 -0.23
CA LEU A 34 14.99 -8.37 0.69
C LEU A 34 15.20 -7.87 2.12
N GLY A 35 15.85 -6.71 2.29
CA GLY A 35 16.04 -6.09 3.60
C GLY A 35 14.72 -5.73 4.30
N ALA A 36 13.74 -5.19 3.54
CA ALA A 36 12.40 -4.93 4.05
C ALA A 36 11.66 -6.22 4.41
N GLY A 37 11.75 -7.25 3.56
CA GLY A 37 11.14 -8.56 3.81
C GLY A 37 11.70 -9.24 5.06
N ALA A 38 13.02 -9.24 5.25
CA ALA A 38 13.66 -9.78 6.45
C ALA A 38 13.18 -9.08 7.73
N ALA A 39 13.04 -7.75 7.69
CA ALA A 39 12.49 -6.97 8.80
C ALA A 39 11.02 -7.30 9.10
N PHE A 40 10.20 -7.52 8.07
CA PHE A 40 8.82 -7.95 8.25
C PHE A 40 8.73 -9.31 8.97
N PHE A 41 9.54 -10.30 8.55
CA PHE A 41 9.58 -11.60 9.23
C PHE A 41 10.09 -11.51 10.67
N LEU A 42 11.07 -10.65 10.94
CA LEU A 42 11.55 -10.40 12.31
C LEU A 42 10.44 -9.79 13.19
N TRP A 43 9.66 -8.86 12.66
CA TRP A 43 8.51 -8.30 13.36
C TRP A 43 7.44 -9.37 13.62
N LEU A 44 7.09 -10.20 12.63
CA LEU A 44 6.15 -11.32 12.82
C LEU A 44 6.62 -12.29 13.91
N ALA A 45 7.88 -12.73 13.86
CA ALA A 45 8.46 -13.62 14.85
C ALA A 45 8.41 -13.02 16.27
N THR A 46 8.63 -11.71 16.38
CA THR A 46 8.55 -11.01 17.68
C THR A 46 7.12 -11.00 18.23
N ASN A 47 6.12 -10.73 17.41
CA ASN A 47 4.71 -10.73 17.86
C ASN A 47 4.22 -12.15 18.19
N ALA A 48 4.67 -13.17 17.45
CA ALA A 48 4.40 -14.56 17.78
C ALA A 48 5.01 -14.96 19.14
N LEU A 49 6.26 -14.55 19.40
CA LEU A 49 6.91 -14.78 20.70
C LEU A 49 6.18 -14.10 21.86
N VAL A 50 5.71 -12.86 21.66
CA VAL A 50 4.90 -12.13 22.65
C VAL A 50 3.63 -12.91 22.98
N GLY A 51 2.91 -13.40 21.97
CA GLY A 51 1.70 -14.20 22.17
C GLY A 51 1.94 -15.47 22.97
N GLU A 52 3.08 -16.13 22.78
CA GLU A 52 3.46 -17.36 23.50
C GLU A 52 3.88 -17.08 24.95
N VAL A 53 4.71 -16.05 25.17
CA VAL A 53 5.27 -15.73 26.51
C VAL A 53 4.22 -15.11 27.43
N ALA A 54 3.22 -14.45 26.87
CA ALA A 54 2.29 -13.60 27.60
C ALA A 54 0.84 -14.04 27.40
N SER A 55 0.55 -15.34 27.60
CA SER A 55 -0.76 -15.95 27.35
C SER A 55 -1.94 -15.22 28.01
N ASP A 56 -1.69 -14.57 29.16
CA ASP A 56 -2.73 -13.95 29.98
C ASP A 56 -2.82 -12.42 29.78
N ASP A 57 -1.73 -11.77 29.34
CA ASP A 57 -1.68 -10.32 29.06
C ASP A 57 -0.58 -10.00 28.03
N VAL A 58 -0.98 -9.94 26.75
CA VAL A 58 -0.07 -9.64 25.63
C VAL A 58 0.30 -8.15 25.53
N GLN A 59 -0.38 -7.25 26.25
CA GLN A 59 -0.22 -5.80 26.04
C GLN A 59 1.15 -5.32 26.49
N LEU A 60 1.47 -5.47 27.77
CA LEU A 60 2.71 -4.93 28.32
C LEU A 60 3.95 -5.55 27.65
N PRO A 61 4.06 -6.89 27.51
CA PRO A 61 5.16 -7.49 26.77
C PRO A 61 5.18 -7.04 25.31
N GLY A 62 4.03 -7.00 24.62
CA GLY A 62 3.97 -6.56 23.23
C GLY A 62 4.44 -5.13 23.01
N ILE A 63 4.06 -4.20 23.90
CA ILE A 63 4.54 -2.81 23.88
C ILE A 63 6.05 -2.78 24.09
N LEU A 64 6.58 -3.47 25.09
CA LEU A 64 8.01 -3.47 25.40
C LEU A 64 8.86 -4.05 24.26
N PHE A 65 8.46 -5.19 23.68
CA PHE A 65 9.17 -5.82 22.57
C PHE A 65 9.12 -4.97 21.30
N ASN A 66 7.95 -4.40 20.94
CA ASN A 66 7.83 -3.54 19.77
C ASN A 66 8.55 -2.19 19.96
N ALA A 67 8.54 -1.62 21.17
CA ALA A 67 9.30 -0.41 21.49
C ALA A 67 10.82 -0.67 21.40
N ALA A 68 11.29 -1.81 21.91
CA ALA A 68 12.69 -2.21 21.76
C ALA A 68 13.08 -2.37 20.28
N LEU A 69 12.25 -3.05 19.47
CA LEU A 69 12.47 -3.16 18.02
C LEU A 69 12.49 -1.80 17.33
N LEU A 70 11.59 -0.89 17.69
CA LEU A 70 11.56 0.47 17.15
C LEU A 70 12.84 1.24 17.47
N VAL A 71 13.31 1.19 18.73
CA VAL A 71 14.57 1.83 19.15
C VAL A 71 15.75 1.23 18.39
N ILE A 72 15.84 -0.10 18.29
CA ILE A 72 16.88 -0.78 17.52
C ILE A 72 16.84 -0.35 16.05
N ALA A 73 15.66 -0.30 15.44
CA ALA A 73 15.50 0.13 14.05
C ALA A 73 15.98 1.57 13.85
N LEU A 74 15.62 2.48 14.75
CA LEU A 74 16.04 3.89 14.68
C LEU A 74 17.57 4.04 14.79
N LEU A 75 18.20 3.30 15.71
CA LEU A 75 19.65 3.30 15.90
C LEU A 75 20.38 2.66 14.72
N VAL A 76 19.99 1.44 14.33
CA VAL A 76 20.62 0.69 13.22
C VAL A 76 20.47 1.46 11.92
N GLY A 77 19.30 2.03 11.62
CA GLY A 77 19.12 2.80 10.39
C GLY A 77 19.89 4.13 10.36
N ALA A 78 20.19 4.71 11.53
CA ALA A 78 21.07 5.87 11.63
C ALA A 78 22.53 5.50 11.34
N LEU A 79 22.98 4.34 11.82
CA LEU A 79 24.37 3.89 11.73
C LEU A 79 24.69 3.18 10.40
N MET A 80 23.72 2.45 9.84
CA MET A 80 23.90 1.59 8.67
C MET A 80 23.24 2.20 7.43
N ALA A 81 23.80 1.93 6.25
CA ALA A 81 23.25 2.33 4.94
C ALA A 81 22.74 1.11 4.14
N GLY A 82 22.14 1.38 2.98
CA GLY A 82 21.74 0.33 2.04
C GLY A 82 20.55 -0.55 2.51
N PRO A 83 20.56 -1.86 2.22
CA PRO A 83 19.48 -2.79 2.55
C PRO A 83 19.09 -2.82 4.04
N VAL A 84 20.08 -2.78 4.93
CA VAL A 84 19.86 -2.78 6.39
C VAL A 84 19.03 -1.58 6.82
N ARG A 85 19.30 -0.40 6.25
CA ARG A 85 18.52 0.81 6.49
C ARG A 85 17.08 0.67 6.02
N THR A 86 16.83 -0.10 4.96
CA THR A 86 15.46 -0.34 4.47
C THR A 86 14.70 -1.28 5.40
N GLY A 87 15.37 -2.33 5.90
CA GLY A 87 14.82 -3.17 6.97
C GLY A 87 14.47 -2.36 8.22
N ALA A 88 15.33 -1.43 8.63
CA ALA A 88 15.03 -0.52 9.74
C ALA A 88 13.78 0.35 9.48
N VAL A 89 13.59 0.88 8.26
CA VAL A 89 12.35 1.62 7.92
C VAL A 89 11.14 0.69 8.01
N ALA A 90 11.23 -0.53 7.50
CA ALA A 90 10.15 -1.51 7.56
C ALA A 90 9.78 -1.84 9.02
N LEU A 91 10.77 -2.05 9.90
CA LEU A 91 10.50 -2.23 11.33
C LEU A 91 9.76 -1.03 11.92
N CYS A 92 10.16 0.21 11.60
CA CYS A 92 9.44 1.40 12.07
C CYS A 92 7.98 1.42 11.59
N VAL A 93 7.74 0.99 10.35
CA VAL A 93 6.39 0.89 9.77
C VAL A 93 5.54 -0.17 10.49
N PHE A 94 6.12 -1.29 10.90
CA PHE A 94 5.31 -2.34 11.52
C PHE A 94 5.16 -2.17 13.04
N THR A 95 6.16 -1.65 13.74
CA THR A 95 6.11 -1.54 15.21
C THR A 95 5.28 -0.36 15.70
N VAL A 96 5.31 0.79 15.02
CA VAL A 96 4.57 1.99 15.43
C VAL A 96 3.07 1.75 15.62
N PRO A 97 2.33 1.20 14.63
CA PRO A 97 0.90 0.96 14.81
C PRO A 97 0.65 -0.11 15.89
N VAL A 98 1.48 -1.15 16.00
CA VAL A 98 1.32 -2.16 17.06
C VAL A 98 1.47 -1.57 18.46
N ILE A 99 2.46 -0.68 18.67
CA ILE A 99 2.64 -0.01 19.96
C ILE A 99 1.38 0.76 20.34
N TRP A 100 0.83 1.58 19.43
CA TRP A 100 -0.37 2.35 19.72
C TRP A 100 -1.61 1.47 19.87
N GLY A 101 -1.75 0.43 19.05
CA GLY A 101 -2.85 -0.52 19.15
C GLY A 101 -2.87 -1.26 20.50
N LEU A 102 -1.71 -1.72 20.97
CA LEU A 102 -1.61 -2.37 22.28
C LEU A 102 -1.72 -1.40 23.46
N THR A 103 -1.27 -0.16 23.30
CA THR A 103 -1.37 0.86 24.36
C THR A 103 -2.82 1.30 24.60
N LEU A 104 -3.64 1.29 23.55
CA LEU A 104 -5.02 1.77 23.60
C LEU A 104 -6.05 0.64 23.71
N GLY A 105 -5.69 -0.59 23.35
CA GLY A 105 -6.57 -1.75 23.48
C GLY A 105 -6.47 -2.38 24.86
N GLU A 106 -7.34 -1.99 25.79
CA GLU A 106 -7.43 -2.54 27.16
C GLU A 106 -7.97 -3.99 27.23
N GLY A 107 -7.54 -4.89 26.33
CA GLY A 107 -7.86 -6.32 26.38
C GLY A 107 -9.25 -6.66 25.86
N GLY A 108 -9.89 -5.72 25.15
CA GLY A 108 -11.17 -5.89 24.48
C GLY A 108 -11.23 -5.11 23.16
N PRO A 109 -12.40 -5.07 22.51
CA PRO A 109 -12.61 -4.24 21.32
C PRO A 109 -12.24 -2.79 21.61
N VAL A 110 -11.44 -2.20 20.73
CA VAL A 110 -10.99 -0.81 20.83
C VAL A 110 -12.21 0.11 20.74
N GLY A 111 -12.43 0.97 21.74
CA GLY A 111 -13.55 1.92 21.72
C GLY A 111 -13.40 2.96 20.60
N ASP A 112 -14.48 3.67 20.26
CA ASP A 112 -14.46 4.69 19.20
C ASP A 112 -13.43 5.80 19.49
N GLY A 113 -13.32 6.20 20.77
CA GLY A 113 -12.34 7.21 21.22
C GLY A 113 -10.91 6.72 21.05
N ASP A 114 -10.65 5.46 21.37
CA ASP A 114 -9.34 4.84 21.26
C ASP A 114 -8.93 4.63 19.80
N THR A 115 -9.89 4.33 18.93
CA THR A 115 -9.66 4.20 17.48
C THR A 115 -9.23 5.53 16.87
N ARG A 116 -9.88 6.65 17.23
CA ARG A 116 -9.45 8.00 16.81
C ARG A 116 -8.04 8.30 17.29
N LEU A 117 -7.76 8.01 18.56
CA LEU A 117 -6.45 8.27 19.16
C LEU A 117 -5.36 7.42 18.49
N PHE A 118 -5.65 6.16 18.17
CA PHE A 118 -4.79 5.27 17.40
C PHE A 118 -4.41 5.88 16.04
N TYR A 119 -5.40 6.34 15.26
CA TYR A 119 -5.15 6.97 13.97
C TYR A 119 -4.28 8.22 14.12
N ILE A 120 -4.64 9.12 15.03
CA ILE A 120 -3.92 10.38 15.25
C ILE A 120 -2.47 10.11 15.67
N LEU A 121 -2.24 9.24 16.66
CA LEU A 121 -0.90 8.93 17.16
C LEU A 121 -0.04 8.26 16.10
N THR A 122 -0.61 7.36 15.29
CA THR A 122 0.11 6.70 14.18
C THR A 122 0.44 7.69 13.06
N ILE A 123 -0.52 8.55 12.67
CA ILE A 123 -0.31 9.62 11.67
C ILE A 123 0.78 10.58 12.13
N VAL A 124 0.74 11.03 13.39
CA VAL A 124 1.75 11.93 13.96
C VAL A 124 3.11 11.24 14.02
N SER A 125 3.16 9.97 14.41
CA SER A 125 4.40 9.19 14.47
C SER A 125 5.04 9.05 13.09
N TYR A 126 4.28 8.66 12.06
CA TYR A 126 4.81 8.57 10.70
C TYR A 126 5.14 9.92 10.09
N SER A 127 4.39 10.98 10.40
CA SER A 127 4.71 12.34 9.96
C SER A 127 6.02 12.82 10.60
N GLY A 128 6.21 12.53 11.89
CA GLY A 128 7.47 12.74 12.61
C GLY A 128 8.61 11.98 11.95
N LEU A 129 8.47 10.68 11.72
CA LEU A 129 9.49 9.87 11.04
C LEU A 129 9.77 10.34 9.60
N ALA A 130 8.75 10.80 8.86
CA ALA A 130 8.91 11.30 7.50
C ALA A 130 9.68 12.64 7.44
N THR A 131 9.73 13.38 8.55
CA THR A 131 10.38 14.70 8.66
C THR A 131 11.70 14.66 9.44
N LEU A 132 11.87 13.73 10.38
CA LEU A 132 13.03 13.63 11.26
C LEU A 132 14.16 12.74 10.67
N LEU A 133 15.39 13.02 11.12
CA LEU A 133 16.57 12.15 11.01
C LEU A 133 16.87 11.64 9.56
N TRP A 134 17.22 10.36 9.46
CA TRP A 134 17.70 9.66 8.28
C TRP A 134 16.55 9.04 7.44
N THR A 135 15.33 9.03 7.99
CA THR A 135 14.07 8.59 7.37
C THR A 135 13.37 9.68 6.55
N ARG A 136 13.93 10.89 6.58
CA ARG A 136 13.42 12.05 5.85
C ARG A 136 13.15 11.77 4.37
N GLY A 137 11.95 12.13 3.92
CA GLY A 137 11.53 12.02 2.51
C GLY A 137 11.36 10.59 2.01
N ARG A 138 11.22 9.60 2.91
CA ARG A 138 10.89 8.23 2.50
C ARG A 138 9.42 8.15 2.10
N GLY A 139 9.18 7.84 0.82
CA GLY A 139 7.83 7.76 0.25
C GLY A 139 6.90 6.80 1.02
N ILE A 140 7.39 5.67 1.52
CA ILE A 140 6.58 4.71 2.28
C ILE A 140 5.88 5.35 3.49
N LEU A 141 6.57 6.19 4.26
CA LEU A 141 6.00 6.83 5.45
C LEU A 141 4.92 7.85 5.06
N VAL A 142 5.16 8.63 4.01
CA VAL A 142 4.17 9.57 3.47
C VAL A 142 2.96 8.81 2.93
N GLY A 143 3.18 7.72 2.21
CA GLY A 143 2.11 6.87 1.68
C GLY A 143 1.25 6.28 2.80
N LEU A 144 1.88 5.83 3.88
CA LEU A 144 1.16 5.32 5.05
C LEU A 144 0.38 6.41 5.79
N VAL A 145 0.93 7.63 5.91
CA VAL A 145 0.16 8.77 6.45
C VAL A 145 -1.10 9.01 5.59
N LEU A 146 -0.96 9.04 4.28
CA LEU A 146 -2.10 9.21 3.37
C LEU A 146 -3.12 8.07 3.49
N LEU A 147 -2.65 6.83 3.58
CA LEU A 147 -3.52 5.66 3.77
C LEU A 147 -4.23 5.69 5.12
N LEU A 148 -3.57 6.11 6.21
CA LEU A 148 -4.20 6.25 7.53
C LEU A 148 -5.21 7.40 7.56
N VAL A 149 -4.92 8.54 6.92
CA VAL A 149 -5.88 9.64 6.79
C VAL A 149 -7.11 9.17 6.01
N PHE A 150 -6.90 8.49 4.90
CA PHE A 150 -7.99 7.86 4.13
C PHE A 150 -8.80 6.89 4.98
N SER A 151 -8.14 5.97 5.67
CA SER A 151 -8.75 4.97 6.55
C SER A 151 -9.57 5.63 7.67
N TRP A 152 -9.02 6.67 8.29
CA TRP A 152 -9.71 7.44 9.33
C TRP A 152 -10.94 8.16 8.79
N VAL A 153 -10.86 8.82 7.62
CA VAL A 153 -12.02 9.50 7.04
C VAL A 153 -13.13 8.51 6.69
N VAL A 154 -12.79 7.35 6.12
CA VAL A 154 -13.79 6.30 5.83
C VAL A 154 -14.42 5.79 7.12
N TRP A 155 -13.64 5.57 8.17
CA TRP A 155 -14.12 5.18 9.49
C TRP A 155 -15.07 6.21 10.11
N GLU A 156 -14.76 7.52 10.02
CA GLU A 156 -15.65 8.59 10.51
C GLU A 156 -16.97 8.62 9.72
N VAL A 157 -16.92 8.45 8.39
CA VAL A 157 -18.13 8.40 7.55
C VAL A 157 -19.00 7.18 7.90
N ASP A 158 -18.38 6.09 8.32
CA ASP A 158 -19.09 4.89 8.79
C ASP A 158 -19.66 5.01 10.21
N ASN A 159 -19.53 6.18 10.86
CA ASN A 159 -19.86 6.38 12.27
C ASN A 159 -19.17 5.38 13.21
N GLY A 160 -17.93 4.99 12.87
CA GLY A 160 -17.08 4.14 13.70
C GLY A 160 -17.46 2.67 13.79
N LYS A 161 -18.46 2.20 13.04
CA LYS A 161 -18.98 0.84 13.15
C LYS A 161 -18.00 -0.24 12.69
N ASN A 162 -17.21 0.02 11.66
CA ASN A 162 -16.18 -0.91 11.18
C ASN A 162 -14.78 -0.40 11.53
N SER A 163 -14.09 -1.10 12.43
CA SER A 163 -12.73 -0.76 12.88
C SER A 163 -11.66 -0.78 11.76
N ILE A 164 -11.92 -1.53 10.68
CA ILE A 164 -11.05 -1.62 9.51
C ILE A 164 -11.88 -1.30 8.27
N PRO A 165 -11.46 -0.35 7.41
CA PRO A 165 -12.12 -0.09 6.14
C PRO A 165 -12.20 -1.38 5.35
N PHE A 166 -13.39 -1.71 4.84
CA PHE A 166 -13.64 -2.86 3.96
C PHE A 166 -13.59 -4.24 4.64
N GLN A 167 -13.41 -4.34 5.96
CA GLN A 167 -13.46 -5.63 6.68
C GLN A 167 -14.77 -6.38 6.44
N GLY A 168 -15.91 -5.69 6.57
CA GLY A 168 -17.22 -6.31 6.32
C GLY A 168 -17.38 -6.85 4.89
N GLN A 169 -16.60 -6.37 3.92
CA GLN A 169 -16.67 -6.83 2.53
C GLN A 169 -15.73 -8.02 2.26
N ILE A 170 -14.57 -8.06 2.93
CA ILE A 170 -13.71 -9.25 2.95
C ILE A 170 -14.48 -10.41 3.60
N GLU A 171 -15.17 -10.13 4.69
CA GLU A 171 -16.02 -11.11 5.38
C GLU A 171 -17.20 -11.56 4.51
N ALA A 172 -17.91 -10.63 3.85
CA ALA A 172 -19.01 -10.97 2.93
C ALA A 172 -18.55 -11.77 1.70
N THR A 173 -17.39 -11.45 1.12
CA THR A 173 -16.83 -12.20 -0.01
C THR A 173 -16.42 -13.62 0.41
N SER A 174 -15.94 -13.79 1.65
CA SER A 174 -15.56 -15.09 2.20
C SER A 174 -16.76 -16.01 2.46
N GLN A 175 -17.92 -15.45 2.82
CA GLN A 175 -19.16 -16.22 3.01
C GLN A 175 -19.83 -16.65 1.70
N SER A 176 -19.49 -16.03 0.58
CA SER A 176 -20.09 -16.32 -0.74
C SER A 176 -19.59 -17.63 -1.37
N GLY A 177 -18.53 -18.23 -0.81
CA GLY A 177 -17.89 -19.45 -1.32
C GLY A 177 -18.33 -20.76 -0.68
N ASP A 178 -19.11 -20.72 0.41
CA ASP A 178 -19.60 -21.92 1.10
C ASP A 178 -21.10 -22.08 0.88
N GLY A 179 -21.53 -23.29 0.50
CA GLY A 179 -22.80 -23.56 -0.16
C GLY A 179 -24.03 -22.90 0.48
N VAL A 180 -24.77 -22.18 -0.36
CA VAL A 180 -26.12 -21.64 -0.15
C VAL A 180 -26.98 -22.55 0.75
N ARG A 181 -27.06 -22.21 2.04
CA ARG A 181 -28.14 -22.64 2.95
C ARG A 181 -29.19 -21.53 2.96
N LEU A 182 -30.17 -21.66 2.07
CA LEU A 182 -31.42 -20.90 2.10
C LEU A 182 -32.25 -21.46 3.24
N ASP A 183 -32.13 -20.95 4.46
CA ASP A 183 -33.14 -21.09 5.53
C ASP A 183 -32.72 -20.27 6.78
N ASP A 184 -32.63 -18.94 6.66
CA ASP A 184 -32.89 -18.06 7.80
C ASP A 184 -33.33 -16.65 7.34
N PRO A 185 -34.63 -16.33 7.31
CA PRO A 185 -35.13 -15.02 6.89
C PRO A 185 -35.02 -13.92 7.96
N SER A 186 -34.18 -14.07 9.00
CA SER A 186 -34.20 -13.16 10.16
C SER A 186 -32.87 -12.54 10.59
N SER A 187 -31.77 -12.78 9.88
CA SER A 187 -30.47 -12.14 10.16
C SER A 187 -29.99 -11.24 9.02
N SER A 188 -30.91 -10.41 8.49
CA SER A 188 -30.50 -9.16 7.82
C SER A 188 -29.83 -8.28 8.88
N SER A 189 -28.55 -8.53 9.14
CA SER A 189 -27.70 -7.57 9.80
C SER A 189 -27.88 -6.26 9.05
N ASP A 190 -28.17 -5.20 9.81
CA ASP A 190 -28.03 -3.80 9.39
C ASP A 190 -26.57 -3.56 8.97
N ALA A 191 -26.13 -4.17 7.87
CA ALA A 191 -24.96 -3.76 7.12
C ALA A 191 -25.30 -2.35 6.64
N GLY A 192 -24.91 -1.39 7.47
CA GLY A 192 -25.60 -0.12 7.64
C GLY A 192 -25.76 0.67 6.35
N ASP A 193 -26.79 1.49 6.36
CA ASP A 193 -27.15 2.51 5.35
C ASP A 193 -25.90 3.23 4.76
N ASN A 194 -24.85 3.40 5.59
CA ASN A 194 -23.60 4.10 5.32
C ASN A 194 -22.62 3.46 4.30
N THR A 195 -22.90 2.26 3.78
CA THR A 195 -21.98 1.59 2.82
C THR A 195 -21.81 2.37 1.52
N THR A 196 -22.85 3.10 1.09
CA THR A 196 -22.79 3.95 -0.11
C THR A 196 -21.85 5.13 0.12
N GLU A 197 -22.06 5.81 1.23
CA GLU A 197 -21.39 7.04 1.64
C GLU A 197 -19.90 6.79 1.83
N THR A 198 -19.55 5.71 2.53
CA THR A 198 -18.15 5.29 2.73
C THR A 198 -17.45 4.98 1.42
N SER A 199 -18.13 4.34 0.47
CA SER A 199 -17.57 3.98 -0.83
C SER A 199 -17.40 5.19 -1.76
N VAL A 200 -18.38 6.10 -1.77
CA VAL A 200 -18.30 7.37 -2.49
C VAL A 200 -17.19 8.25 -1.90
N ALA A 201 -17.10 8.33 -0.57
CA ALA A 201 -16.02 9.05 0.10
C ALA A 201 -14.66 8.44 -0.25
N ALA A 202 -14.54 7.12 -0.22
CA ALA A 202 -13.30 6.42 -0.57
C ALA A 202 -12.85 6.69 -2.00
N LEU A 203 -13.79 6.61 -2.96
CA LEU A 203 -13.55 6.93 -4.36
C LEU A 203 -13.13 8.41 -4.53
N GLY A 204 -13.83 9.33 -3.88
CA GLY A 204 -13.54 10.75 -3.92
C GLY A 204 -12.13 11.08 -3.41
N ILE A 205 -11.75 10.55 -2.25
CA ILE A 205 -10.40 10.72 -1.68
C ILE A 205 -9.34 10.12 -2.59
N GLY A 206 -9.60 8.93 -3.14
CA GLY A 206 -8.70 8.27 -4.09
C GLY A 206 -8.41 9.14 -5.31
N LEU A 207 -9.45 9.70 -5.93
CA LEU A 207 -9.32 10.61 -7.07
C LEU A 207 -8.57 11.90 -6.69
N VAL A 208 -8.80 12.46 -5.49
CA VAL A 208 -8.07 13.63 -5.00
C VAL A 208 -6.58 13.33 -4.85
N TYR A 209 -6.21 12.17 -4.30
CA TYR A 209 -4.80 11.77 -4.18
C TYR A 209 -4.15 11.55 -5.55
N LEU A 210 -4.84 10.91 -6.50
CA LEU A 210 -4.34 10.76 -7.87
C LEU A 210 -4.18 12.13 -8.57
N GLY A 211 -5.12 13.06 -8.38
CA GLY A 211 -5.02 14.42 -8.88
C GLY A 211 -3.84 15.18 -8.27
N ALA A 212 -3.61 15.04 -6.97
CA ALA A 212 -2.46 15.61 -6.28
C ALA A 212 -1.14 15.03 -6.80
N ALA A 213 -1.07 13.72 -7.04
CA ALA A 213 0.09 13.09 -7.68
C ALA A 213 0.38 13.70 -9.06
N ALA A 214 -0.63 13.78 -9.93
CA ALA A 214 -0.48 14.38 -11.27
C ALA A 214 -0.01 15.84 -11.20
N ALA A 215 -0.49 16.61 -10.22
CA ALA A 215 -0.03 17.98 -10.00
C ALA A 215 1.44 18.05 -9.51
N LEU A 216 1.87 17.13 -8.64
CA LEU A 216 3.25 17.02 -8.18
C LEU A 216 4.20 16.63 -9.33
N ASP A 217 3.75 15.80 -10.27
CA ASP A 217 4.53 15.42 -11.44
C ASP A 217 4.78 16.55 -12.42
N ARG A 218 3.75 17.37 -12.66
CA ARG A 218 3.90 18.58 -13.46
C ARG A 218 4.94 19.53 -12.85
N LYS A 219 5.16 19.45 -11.54
CA LYS A 219 6.19 20.20 -10.80
C LYS A 219 7.53 19.46 -10.70
N LYS A 220 7.71 18.32 -11.37
CA LYS A 220 8.91 17.47 -11.32
C LYS A 220 9.23 16.95 -9.91
N LEU A 221 8.22 16.81 -9.06
CA LEU A 221 8.33 16.23 -7.71
C LEU A 221 7.94 14.75 -7.72
N ALA A 222 8.58 13.98 -8.61
CA ALA A 222 8.19 12.59 -8.90
C ALA A 222 8.31 11.65 -7.69
N GLY A 223 9.23 11.95 -6.77
CA GLY A 223 9.40 11.20 -5.53
C GLY A 223 8.25 11.42 -4.55
N LEU A 224 7.78 12.67 -4.40
CA LEU A 224 6.57 12.97 -3.61
C LEU A 224 5.29 12.50 -4.28
N ALA A 225 5.22 12.46 -5.60
CA ALA A 225 4.02 11.98 -6.30
C ALA A 225 3.75 10.49 -6.00
N THR A 226 4.79 9.67 -5.87
CA THR A 226 4.70 8.21 -5.68
C THR A 226 3.76 7.78 -4.54
N PRO A 227 3.91 8.25 -3.29
CA PRO A 227 3.00 7.88 -2.21
C PRO A 227 1.54 8.27 -2.46
N PHE A 228 1.29 9.40 -3.11
CA PHE A 228 -0.07 9.82 -3.48
C PHE A 228 -0.68 8.90 -4.54
N ILE A 229 0.13 8.41 -5.48
CA ILE A 229 -0.34 7.42 -6.47
C ILE A 229 -0.74 6.14 -5.76
N VAL A 230 0.12 5.62 -4.88
CA VAL A 230 -0.15 4.35 -4.18
C VAL A 230 -1.37 4.48 -3.27
N ALA A 231 -1.46 5.53 -2.47
CA ALA A 231 -2.61 5.75 -1.58
C ALA A 231 -3.89 6.00 -2.39
N GLY A 232 -3.82 6.86 -3.41
CA GLY A 232 -4.96 7.17 -4.28
C GLY A 232 -5.44 5.96 -5.07
N PHE A 233 -4.52 5.11 -5.50
CA PHE A 233 -4.80 3.82 -6.13
C PHE A 233 -5.62 2.91 -5.22
N ILE A 234 -5.13 2.64 -4.00
CA ILE A 234 -5.79 1.74 -3.05
C ILE A 234 -7.19 2.28 -2.72
N ALA A 235 -7.30 3.58 -2.44
CA ALA A 235 -8.57 4.23 -2.12
C ALA A 235 -9.59 4.18 -3.27
N THR A 236 -9.14 4.46 -4.50
CA THR A 236 -9.99 4.41 -5.71
C THR A 236 -10.48 3.00 -5.98
N VAL A 237 -9.59 2.01 -5.91
CA VAL A 237 -9.91 0.60 -6.10
C VAL A 237 -10.94 0.14 -5.09
N ALA A 238 -10.69 0.41 -3.81
CA ALA A 238 -11.59 -0.01 -2.75
C ALA A 238 -12.97 0.64 -2.91
N GLY A 239 -13.05 1.96 -3.08
CA GLY A 239 -14.33 2.65 -3.30
C GLY A 239 -15.08 2.18 -4.55
N ALA A 240 -14.38 1.99 -5.67
CA ALA A 240 -14.97 1.53 -6.93
C ALA A 240 -15.49 0.08 -6.85
N SER A 241 -14.73 -0.80 -6.19
CA SER A 241 -15.11 -2.20 -6.02
C SER A 241 -16.42 -2.32 -5.24
N VAL A 242 -16.54 -1.58 -4.13
CA VAL A 242 -17.73 -1.64 -3.29
C VAL A 242 -18.95 -1.06 -3.97
N LEU A 243 -18.80 0.09 -4.67
CA LEU A 243 -19.89 0.68 -5.44
C LEU A 243 -20.38 -0.28 -6.52
N GLY A 244 -19.47 -0.93 -7.24
CA GLY A 244 -19.85 -1.84 -8.32
C GLY A 244 -20.48 -3.14 -7.81
N PHE A 245 -19.95 -3.76 -6.75
CA PHE A 245 -20.48 -5.03 -6.22
C PHE A 245 -21.91 -4.94 -5.70
N ARG A 246 -22.41 -3.74 -5.38
CA ARG A 246 -23.82 -3.55 -4.99
C ARG A 246 -24.80 -3.65 -6.15
N GLU A 247 -24.39 -3.24 -7.35
CA GLU A 247 -25.23 -3.31 -8.55
C GLU A 247 -25.17 -4.70 -9.18
N SER A 248 -23.97 -5.25 -9.33
CA SER A 248 -23.72 -6.64 -9.76
C SER A 248 -22.23 -6.97 -9.63
N VAL A 249 -21.89 -8.26 -9.59
CA VAL A 249 -20.49 -8.71 -9.66
C VAL A 249 -19.81 -8.20 -10.94
N VAL A 250 -20.57 -8.17 -12.05
CA VAL A 250 -20.15 -7.60 -13.33
C VAL A 250 -19.85 -6.11 -13.24
N ALA A 251 -20.72 -5.32 -12.60
CA ALA A 251 -20.48 -3.89 -12.39
C ALA A 251 -19.26 -3.65 -11.49
N GLY A 252 -19.05 -4.47 -10.45
CA GLY A 252 -17.83 -4.49 -9.62
C GLY A 252 -16.56 -4.72 -10.43
N GLY A 253 -16.55 -5.77 -11.25
CA GLY A 253 -15.43 -6.09 -12.13
C GLY A 253 -15.16 -4.99 -13.16
N LEU A 254 -16.19 -4.44 -13.80
CA LEU A 254 -16.05 -3.35 -14.77
C LEU A 254 -15.57 -2.04 -14.11
N ALA A 255 -16.05 -1.71 -12.92
CA ALA A 255 -15.58 -0.55 -12.16
C ALA A 255 -14.10 -0.69 -11.78
N LEU A 256 -13.70 -1.89 -11.34
CA LEU A 256 -12.30 -2.23 -11.04
C LEU A 256 -11.42 -2.13 -12.30
N ALA A 257 -11.92 -2.59 -13.44
CA ALA A 257 -11.21 -2.50 -14.71
C ALA A 257 -11.05 -1.05 -15.18
N LEU A 258 -12.09 -0.22 -15.05
CA LEU A 258 -12.03 1.20 -15.35
C LEU A 258 -11.05 1.94 -14.44
N ALA A 259 -11.05 1.64 -13.14
CA ALA A 259 -10.06 2.18 -12.21
C ALA A 259 -8.64 1.78 -12.65
N GLY A 260 -8.42 0.51 -12.95
CA GLY A 260 -7.15 0.01 -13.49
C GLY A 260 -6.71 0.72 -14.76
N LEU A 261 -7.64 0.99 -15.68
CA LEU A 261 -7.38 1.71 -16.93
C LEU A 261 -6.94 3.16 -16.66
N VAL A 262 -7.65 3.88 -15.78
CA VAL A 262 -7.28 5.26 -15.39
C VAL A 262 -5.88 5.28 -14.78
N ILE A 263 -5.59 4.34 -13.89
CA ILE A 263 -4.28 4.21 -13.23
C ILE A 263 -3.19 3.88 -14.26
N GLY A 264 -3.46 2.96 -15.18
CA GLY A 264 -2.56 2.57 -16.26
C GLY A 264 -2.25 3.75 -17.19
N LEU A 265 -3.27 4.56 -17.51
CA LEU A 265 -3.12 5.77 -18.33
C LEU A 265 -2.32 6.85 -17.60
N VAL A 266 -2.56 7.08 -16.31
CA VAL A 266 -1.76 8.02 -15.49
C VAL A 266 -0.30 7.55 -15.39
N GLY A 267 -0.08 6.24 -15.31
CA GLY A 267 1.25 5.64 -15.40
C GLY A 267 1.90 5.84 -16.76
N GLY A 268 1.18 5.53 -17.85
CA GLY A 268 1.70 5.61 -19.21
C GLY A 268 2.01 7.04 -19.67
N LEU A 269 1.23 8.03 -19.23
CA LEU A 269 1.42 9.44 -19.59
C LEU A 269 2.53 10.12 -18.75
N GLY A 270 2.86 9.57 -17.58
CA GLY A 270 4.00 10.03 -16.80
C GLY A 270 5.24 9.25 -17.19
N MET A 271 6.07 9.81 -18.07
CA MET A 271 7.36 9.24 -18.49
C MET A 271 8.10 8.69 -17.25
N ASP A 272 8.44 7.40 -17.27
CA ASP A 272 9.14 6.62 -16.22
C ASP A 272 8.31 5.97 -15.09
N ARG A 273 6.98 5.85 -15.21
CA ARG A 273 6.14 5.21 -14.17
C ARG A 273 5.81 3.74 -14.43
N ARG A 274 6.84 2.91 -14.55
CA ARG A 274 6.68 1.45 -14.80
C ARG A 274 5.69 0.83 -13.82
N PHE A 275 5.83 1.09 -12.53
CA PHE A 275 4.98 0.50 -11.49
C PHE A 275 3.48 0.78 -11.69
N SER A 276 3.03 2.03 -11.81
CA SER A 276 1.60 2.33 -11.97
C SER A 276 1.02 1.83 -13.29
N THR A 277 1.83 1.77 -14.36
CA THR A 277 1.41 1.13 -15.61
C THR A 277 1.18 -0.37 -15.41
N TRP A 278 2.11 -1.06 -14.74
CA TRP A 278 1.97 -2.49 -14.39
C TRP A 278 0.77 -2.74 -13.48
N THR A 279 0.61 -1.96 -12.42
CA THR A 279 -0.50 -2.11 -11.48
C THR A 279 -1.85 -1.83 -12.14
N GLY A 280 -1.92 -0.81 -13.01
CA GLY A 280 -3.13 -0.52 -13.80
C GLY A 280 -3.52 -1.68 -14.71
N VAL A 281 -2.55 -2.29 -15.41
CA VAL A 281 -2.79 -3.47 -16.26
C VAL A 281 -3.27 -4.66 -15.43
N ILE A 282 -2.63 -4.95 -14.28
CA ILE A 282 -3.05 -6.04 -13.39
C ILE A 282 -4.49 -5.84 -12.95
N LEU A 283 -4.89 -4.62 -12.57
CA LEU A 283 -6.26 -4.34 -12.18
C LEU A 283 -7.27 -4.47 -13.32
N VAL A 284 -6.92 -4.03 -14.53
CA VAL A 284 -7.77 -4.25 -15.71
C VAL A 284 -8.01 -5.75 -15.88
N VAL A 285 -6.96 -6.56 -15.78
CA VAL A 285 -7.06 -8.02 -15.89
C VAL A 285 -7.92 -8.63 -14.77
N ILE A 286 -7.70 -8.23 -13.52
CA ILE A 286 -8.49 -8.71 -12.38
C ILE A 286 -9.96 -8.30 -12.52
N GLY A 287 -10.23 -7.02 -12.82
CA GLY A 287 -11.59 -6.50 -12.97
C GLY A 287 -12.36 -7.16 -14.12
N VAL A 288 -11.71 -7.32 -15.28
CA VAL A 288 -12.30 -8.06 -16.41
C VAL A 288 -12.51 -9.54 -16.05
N GLY A 289 -11.58 -10.16 -15.30
CA GLY A 289 -11.72 -11.53 -14.82
C GLY A 289 -12.91 -11.71 -13.89
N VAL A 290 -13.10 -10.82 -12.92
CA VAL A 290 -14.26 -10.80 -12.01
C VAL A 290 -15.56 -10.55 -12.76
N ALA A 291 -15.56 -9.66 -13.76
CA ALA A 291 -16.74 -9.47 -14.60
C ALA A 291 -17.06 -10.71 -15.45
N ALA A 292 -16.06 -11.51 -15.81
CA ALA A 292 -16.22 -12.71 -16.63
C ALA A 292 -16.71 -13.94 -15.84
N THR A 293 -16.61 -13.95 -14.50
CA THR A 293 -17.04 -15.11 -13.69
C THR A 293 -18.57 -15.33 -13.67
N GLU A 294 -19.38 -14.40 -14.17
CA GLU A 294 -20.83 -14.57 -14.31
C GLU A 294 -21.28 -15.30 -15.59
N VAL A 295 -20.34 -15.77 -16.44
CA VAL A 295 -20.70 -16.51 -17.68
C VAL A 295 -20.85 -18.02 -17.39
N PRO A 296 -21.96 -18.70 -17.80
CA PRO A 296 -22.23 -20.09 -17.38
C PRO A 296 -21.30 -21.19 -17.94
N ASP A 297 -21.00 -22.16 -17.06
CA ASP A 297 -20.79 -23.61 -17.19
C ASP A 297 -19.70 -24.22 -18.10
N SER A 298 -18.45 -23.76 -18.03
CA SER A 298 -17.33 -24.71 -18.15
C SER A 298 -16.04 -24.28 -17.42
N ASN A 299 -15.90 -24.75 -16.18
CA ASN A 299 -14.76 -24.47 -15.28
C ASN A 299 -13.39 -24.88 -15.85
N LEU A 300 -13.34 -25.80 -16.83
CA LEU A 300 -12.07 -26.24 -17.45
C LEU A 300 -11.53 -25.26 -18.50
N GLY A 301 -12.40 -24.53 -19.21
CA GLY A 301 -12.00 -23.54 -20.21
C GLY A 301 -11.41 -22.28 -19.58
N PHE A 302 -11.98 -21.86 -18.45
CA PHE A 302 -11.53 -20.70 -17.68
C PHE A 302 -10.15 -20.91 -17.02
N ALA A 303 -9.93 -22.06 -16.39
CA ALA A 303 -8.65 -22.39 -15.76
C ALA A 303 -7.50 -22.49 -16.79
N GLY A 304 -7.76 -23.03 -17.98
CA GLY A 304 -6.78 -23.14 -19.06
C GLY A 304 -6.39 -21.78 -19.67
N LEU A 305 -7.35 -20.87 -19.83
CA LEU A 305 -7.10 -19.53 -20.36
C LEU A 305 -6.27 -18.67 -19.39
N PHE A 306 -6.59 -18.71 -18.09
CA PHE A 306 -5.82 -17.99 -17.07
C PHE A 306 -4.40 -18.56 -16.87
N ALA A 307 -4.23 -19.88 -16.95
CA ALA A 307 -2.92 -20.51 -16.95
C ALA A 307 -2.06 -20.10 -18.16
N LEU A 308 -2.67 -20.01 -19.36
CA LEU A 308 -1.98 -19.54 -20.57
C LEU A 308 -1.60 -18.06 -20.51
N ILE A 309 -2.46 -17.20 -19.94
CA ILE A 309 -2.17 -15.76 -19.78
C ILE A 309 -1.08 -15.54 -18.72
N GLY A 310 -1.11 -16.27 -17.60
CA GLY A 310 -0.07 -16.21 -16.56
C GLY A 310 1.29 -16.70 -17.06
N VAL A 311 1.32 -17.83 -17.77
CA VAL A 311 2.56 -18.38 -18.38
C VAL A 311 3.06 -17.48 -19.51
N GLY A 312 2.17 -16.89 -20.32
CA GLY A 312 2.52 -15.92 -21.37
C GLY A 312 3.13 -14.63 -20.82
N LEU A 313 2.60 -14.10 -19.71
CA LEU A 313 3.13 -12.90 -19.05
C LEU A 313 4.48 -13.17 -18.36
N ALA A 314 4.64 -14.32 -17.69
CA ALA A 314 5.90 -14.74 -17.10
C ALA A 314 6.98 -15.02 -18.18
N GLY A 315 6.59 -15.64 -19.29
CA GLY A 315 7.45 -15.87 -20.45
C GLY A 315 7.87 -14.57 -21.13
N ALA A 316 6.94 -13.63 -21.35
CA ALA A 316 7.25 -12.31 -21.89
C ALA A 316 8.19 -11.51 -20.96
N ALA A 317 7.97 -11.53 -19.64
CA ALA A 317 8.86 -10.87 -18.69
C ALA A 317 10.29 -11.44 -18.72
N TRP A 318 10.44 -12.77 -18.84
CA TRP A 318 11.74 -13.44 -18.94
C TRP A 318 12.43 -13.21 -20.29
N LEU A 319 11.67 -13.15 -21.40
CA LEU A 319 12.19 -12.87 -22.74
C LEU A 319 12.56 -11.40 -22.97
N PHE A 320 11.82 -10.47 -22.38
CA PHE A 320 12.04 -9.04 -22.58
C PHE A 320 12.99 -8.40 -21.56
N ALA A 321 13.22 -8.98 -20.38
CA ALA A 321 14.17 -8.42 -19.41
C ALA A 321 15.62 -8.26 -19.96
N PRO A 322 16.18 -9.20 -20.75
CA PRO A 322 17.49 -9.02 -21.40
C PRO A 322 17.47 -8.04 -22.59
N ILE A 323 16.33 -7.93 -23.29
CA ILE A 323 16.14 -7.08 -24.49
C ILE A 323 15.88 -5.61 -24.11
N LEU A 324 15.24 -5.38 -22.96
CA LEU A 324 14.91 -4.06 -22.44
C LEU A 324 16.11 -3.33 -21.82
N GLY A 325 17.28 -3.98 -21.74
CA GLY A 325 18.47 -3.37 -21.18
C GLY A 325 18.25 -2.86 -19.76
N GLU A 326 17.48 -3.59 -18.94
CA GLU A 326 17.68 -3.49 -17.50
C GLU A 326 19.04 -4.13 -17.22
N PHE A 327 20.08 -3.34 -17.50
CA PHE A 327 21.45 -3.61 -17.13
C PHE A 327 21.45 -3.96 -15.65
N THR A 328 22.27 -4.95 -15.29
CA THR A 328 22.84 -5.02 -13.95
C THR A 328 23.17 -3.61 -13.49
N ASP A 329 22.50 -3.16 -12.42
CA ASP A 329 22.79 -1.93 -11.71
C ASP A 329 24.29 -1.61 -11.76
N GLY A 330 24.67 -0.58 -12.51
CA GLY A 330 25.93 0.13 -12.27
C GLY A 330 27.12 -0.09 -13.20
N ASP A 331 27.02 -0.67 -14.41
CA ASP A 331 28.16 -0.60 -15.34
C ASP A 331 28.18 0.69 -16.18
N VAL A 332 28.46 1.80 -15.49
CA VAL A 332 28.73 3.12 -16.10
C VAL A 332 30.01 3.10 -16.97
N ASN A 333 30.74 1.97 -17.01
CA ASN A 333 31.95 1.79 -17.81
C ASN A 333 31.76 0.93 -19.07
N ALA A 334 30.57 0.36 -19.33
CA ALA A 334 30.33 -0.39 -20.57
C ALA A 334 30.36 0.48 -21.85
N GLY A 335 30.49 1.81 -21.72
CA GLY A 335 30.68 2.76 -22.82
C GLY A 335 32.12 3.16 -23.13
N LYS A 336 33.13 2.58 -22.46
CA LYS A 336 34.56 2.82 -22.78
C LYS A 336 35.37 1.56 -22.58
N VAL A 337 35.58 0.76 -23.63
CA VAL A 337 36.90 0.37 -24.20
C VAL A 337 36.66 -0.36 -25.53
N THR A 338 36.76 0.39 -26.63
CA THR A 338 37.58 0.03 -27.80
C THR A 338 38.28 1.29 -28.25
#